data_AF-A0A968XSH3-F1
#
_entry.id   AF-A0A968XSH3-F1
#
_cell.length_a   1.000
_cell.length_b   1.000
_cell.length_c   1.000
_cell.angle_alpha   90.00
_cell.angle_beta   90.00
_cell.angle_gamma   90.00
#
_symmetry.space_group_name_H-M   'P 1'
#
loop_
_entity.id
_entity.type
_entity.pdbx_description
1 polymer ?
#
loop_
_entity_poly.entity_id
_entity_poly.type
_entity_poly.pdbx_seq_one_letter_code
_entity_poly.pdbx_strand_id
1 'polypeptide(L)'
;MKIKTFSLIVLILLSANVFAQTASPTPVLYSEKTLQELKQLQQHVLNSGYDYKQTAYLCNNIGPRLTGSPQAERAVQYVADEMRKLGFEVRLQKLTVPHWVRGEEKGELVEWEGMAKGSTQKVVLTALGGSVATDVKGLVAEVVVVNSYDELKTIGADKIKGKIVLYNIKFDKRLADQNQAGAAYGQVTAYRGNGAIEAANLAQSAYWCVRRAARKIGLLIQAECVMRRA
;
A
#
# COMPACT_ATOMS: atom_id res chain seq x y z
N MET A 1 47.65 29.32 -47.48
CA MET A 1 48.10 28.75 -46.18
C MET A 1 47.00 28.50 -45.15
N LYS A 2 45.82 29.15 -45.20
CA LYS A 2 44.78 29.04 -44.15
C LYS A 2 43.87 27.78 -44.21
N ILE A 3 43.73 27.13 -45.38
CA ILE A 3 42.84 25.97 -45.55
C ILE A 3 43.46 24.65 -45.04
N LYS A 4 44.79 24.48 -45.19
CA LYS A 4 45.50 23.28 -44.70
C LYS A 4 45.56 23.20 -43.17
N THR A 5 45.67 24.34 -42.48
CA THR A 5 45.62 24.43 -41.02
C THR A 5 44.22 24.19 -40.45
N PHE A 6 43.16 24.66 -41.13
CA PHE A 6 41.78 24.39 -40.69
C PHE A 6 41.40 22.91 -40.83
N SER A 7 41.80 22.26 -41.92
CA SER A 7 41.57 20.82 -42.13
C SER A 7 42.32 19.94 -41.12
N LEU A 8 43.54 20.34 -40.74
CA LEU A 8 44.34 19.64 -39.71
C LEU A 8 43.71 19.77 -38.32
N ILE A 9 43.17 20.95 -37.98
CA ILE A 9 42.48 21.18 -36.69
C ILE A 9 41.18 20.37 -36.61
N VAL A 10 40.39 20.29 -37.69
CA VAL A 10 39.17 19.47 -37.73
C VAL A 10 39.49 17.98 -37.59
N LEU A 11 40.57 17.48 -38.21
CA LEU A 11 40.98 16.07 -38.08
C LEU A 11 41.49 15.72 -36.66
N ILE A 12 42.15 16.66 -35.98
CA ILE A 12 42.58 16.52 -34.59
C ILE A 12 41.38 16.56 -33.63
N LEU A 13 40.39 17.42 -33.89
CA LEU A 13 39.16 17.48 -33.08
C LEU A 13 38.27 16.25 -33.27
N LEU A 14 38.25 15.64 -34.46
CA LEU A 14 37.50 14.41 -34.72
C LEU A 14 38.12 13.17 -34.06
N SER A 15 39.46 13.10 -33.96
CA SER A 15 40.17 11.98 -33.31
C SER A 15 40.11 12.05 -31.77
N ALA A 16 40.03 13.23 -31.18
CA ALA A 16 39.86 13.40 -29.73
C ALA A 16 38.50 12.89 -29.20
N ASN A 17 37.44 12.94 -30.02
CA ASN A 17 36.11 12.45 -29.64
C ASN A 17 36.02 10.90 -29.61
N VAL A 18 36.88 10.20 -30.34
CA VAL A 18 36.88 8.71 -30.37
C VAL A 18 37.50 8.13 -29.10
N PHE A 19 38.50 8.79 -28.51
CA PHE A 19 39.12 8.34 -27.25
C PHE A 19 38.24 8.59 -26.01
N ALA A 20 37.35 9.58 -26.06
CA ALA A 20 36.48 9.94 -24.94
C ALA A 20 35.29 8.98 -24.71
N GLN A 21 35.02 8.03 -25.62
CA GLN A 21 33.91 7.07 -25.52
C GLN A 21 34.34 5.67 -25.08
N THR A 22 35.57 5.49 -24.62
CA THR A 22 35.95 4.23 -23.96
C THR A 22 35.34 4.19 -22.57
N ALA A 23 34.08 3.75 -22.49
CA ALA A 23 33.47 3.39 -21.21
C ALA A 23 34.45 2.46 -20.49
N SER A 24 34.97 2.92 -19.34
CA SER A 24 35.84 2.07 -18.54
C SER A 24 35.08 0.79 -18.21
N PRO A 25 35.67 -0.40 -18.41
CA PRO A 25 34.98 -1.64 -18.10
C PRO A 25 34.47 -1.56 -16.67
N THR A 26 33.20 -1.90 -16.47
CA THR A 26 32.65 -2.01 -15.11
C THR A 26 33.60 -2.91 -14.31
N PRO A 27 34.09 -2.45 -13.15
CA PRO A 27 35.06 -3.22 -12.39
C PRO A 27 34.48 -4.61 -12.12
N VAL A 28 35.30 -5.64 -12.31
CA VAL A 28 34.90 -7.02 -12.00
C VAL A 28 34.75 -7.12 -10.49
N LEU A 29 33.50 -7.12 -10.00
CA LEU A 29 33.17 -7.13 -8.58
C LEU A 29 33.29 -8.54 -7.95
N TYR A 30 33.26 -9.60 -8.75
CA TYR A 30 33.18 -10.98 -8.30
C TYR A 30 34.10 -11.91 -9.11
N SER A 31 34.62 -12.95 -8.45
CA SER A 31 35.43 -13.98 -9.12
C SER A 31 34.62 -14.76 -10.16
N GLU A 32 35.28 -15.33 -11.17
CA GLU A 32 34.62 -16.18 -12.17
C GLU A 32 33.88 -17.36 -11.52
N LYS A 33 34.47 -17.96 -10.48
CA LYS A 33 33.84 -19.02 -9.69
C LYS A 33 32.52 -18.56 -9.08
N THR A 34 32.52 -17.40 -8.43
CA THR A 34 31.31 -16.82 -7.84
C THR A 34 30.23 -16.58 -8.92
N LEU A 35 30.63 -16.06 -10.09
CA LEU A 35 29.69 -15.85 -11.20
C LEU A 35 29.09 -17.16 -11.71
N GLN A 36 29.88 -18.24 -11.76
CA GLN A 36 29.40 -19.57 -12.14
C GLN A 36 28.42 -20.14 -11.09
N GLU A 37 28.74 -20.03 -9.80
CA GLU A 37 27.88 -20.47 -8.70
C GLU A 37 26.54 -19.71 -8.69
N LEU A 38 26.57 -18.38 -8.92
CA LEU A 38 25.35 -17.57 -9.04
C LEU A 38 24.48 -17.99 -10.23
N LYS A 39 25.08 -18.33 -11.37
CA LYS A 39 24.35 -18.85 -12.54
C LYS A 39 23.72 -20.21 -12.25
N GLN A 40 24.43 -21.10 -11.57
CA GLN A 40 23.90 -22.40 -11.15
C GLN A 40 22.71 -22.22 -10.20
N LEU A 41 22.82 -21.32 -9.22
CA LEU A 41 21.73 -21.00 -8.29
C LEU A 41 20.52 -20.44 -9.03
N GLN A 42 20.73 -19.48 -9.94
CA GLN A 42 19.65 -18.91 -10.75
C GLN A 42 18.94 -20.02 -11.54
N GLN A 43 19.70 -20.89 -12.21
CA GLN A 43 19.12 -21.98 -12.99
C GLN A 43 18.36 -22.97 -12.11
N HIS A 44 18.85 -23.27 -10.90
CA HIS A 44 18.14 -24.13 -9.96
C HIS A 44 16.80 -23.51 -9.53
N VAL A 45 16.77 -22.22 -9.21
CA VAL A 45 15.54 -21.51 -8.82
C VAL A 45 14.53 -21.52 -9.96
N LEU A 46 14.96 -21.24 -11.20
CA LEU A 46 14.06 -21.22 -12.36
C LEU A 46 13.44 -22.58 -12.70
N ASN A 47 14.10 -23.69 -12.31
CA ASN A 47 13.62 -25.05 -12.57
C ASN A 47 12.98 -25.71 -11.33
N SER A 48 12.91 -25.01 -10.20
CA SER A 48 12.35 -25.53 -8.96
C SER A 48 11.01 -24.85 -8.66
N GLY A 49 9.99 -25.64 -8.32
CA GLY A 49 8.70 -25.12 -7.84
C GLY A 49 8.63 -24.95 -6.31
N TYR A 50 9.78 -25.00 -5.62
CA TYR A 50 9.83 -25.03 -4.16
C TYR A 50 9.22 -23.77 -3.54
N ASP A 51 9.62 -22.59 -3.99
CA ASP A 51 9.13 -21.28 -3.53
C ASP A 51 7.61 -21.13 -3.70
N TYR A 52 7.08 -21.56 -4.84
CA TYR A 52 5.65 -21.56 -5.11
C TYR A 52 4.91 -22.47 -4.14
N LYS A 53 5.38 -23.70 -3.90
CA LYS A 53 4.75 -24.63 -2.95
C LYS A 53 4.73 -24.09 -1.53
N GLN A 54 5.84 -23.49 -1.08
CA GLN A 54 5.93 -22.89 0.25
C GLN A 54 4.96 -21.70 0.41
N THR A 55 4.91 -20.83 -0.59
CA THR A 55 3.99 -19.68 -0.61
C THR A 55 2.54 -20.15 -0.71
N ALA A 56 2.26 -21.16 -1.54
CA ALA A 56 0.93 -21.74 -1.70
C ALA A 56 0.44 -22.36 -0.38
N TYR A 57 1.30 -23.07 0.37
CA TYR A 57 0.91 -23.59 1.67
C TYR A 57 0.57 -22.47 2.67
N LEU A 58 1.41 -21.42 2.73
CA LEU A 58 1.15 -20.25 3.57
C LEU A 58 -0.18 -19.56 3.22
N CYS A 59 -0.53 -19.48 1.94
CA CYS A 59 -1.75 -18.81 1.47
C CYS A 59 -3.00 -19.68 1.55
N ASN A 60 -2.92 -20.93 1.13
CA ASN A 60 -4.07 -21.82 0.95
C ASN A 60 -4.40 -22.62 2.21
N ASN A 61 -3.38 -23.02 2.98
CA ASN A 61 -3.56 -23.88 4.15
C ASN A 61 -3.60 -23.08 5.45
N ILE A 62 -2.73 -22.07 5.60
CA ILE A 62 -2.70 -21.23 6.82
C ILE A 62 -3.66 -20.04 6.68
N GLY A 63 -3.66 -19.38 5.52
CA GLY A 63 -4.59 -18.29 5.22
C GLY A 63 -4.17 -16.93 5.77
N PRO A 64 -5.14 -16.02 6.01
CA PRO A 64 -4.89 -14.68 6.53
C PRO A 64 -4.25 -14.71 7.92
N ARG A 65 -3.10 -14.06 8.06
CA ARG A 65 -2.19 -14.20 9.19
C ARG A 65 -1.84 -12.85 9.79
N LEU A 66 -2.87 -12.12 10.21
CA LEU A 66 -2.73 -10.84 10.91
C LEU A 66 -1.96 -11.04 12.22
N THR A 67 -1.12 -10.09 12.57
CA THR A 67 -0.33 -10.12 13.81
C THR A 67 -1.19 -10.42 15.04
N GLY A 68 -0.73 -11.36 15.88
CA GLY A 68 -1.45 -11.82 17.07
C GLY A 68 -2.62 -12.79 16.80
N SER A 69 -2.88 -13.17 15.54
CA SER A 69 -3.87 -14.22 15.22
C SER A 69 -3.30 -15.64 15.41
N PRO A 70 -4.16 -16.66 15.62
CA PRO A 70 -3.74 -18.06 15.62
C PRO A 70 -3.02 -18.48 14.32
N GLN A 71 -3.44 -17.92 13.18
CA GLN A 71 -2.85 -18.18 11.87
C GLN A 71 -1.43 -17.59 11.75
N ALA A 72 -1.16 -16.42 12.35
CA ALA A 72 0.19 -15.86 12.41
C ALA A 72 1.13 -16.75 13.24
N GLU A 73 0.68 -17.23 14.40
CA GLU A 73 1.45 -18.19 15.20
C GLU A 73 1.71 -19.48 14.42
N ARG A 74 0.68 -20.03 13.77
CA ARG A 74 0.81 -21.23 12.93
C ARG A 74 1.82 -21.04 11.79
N ALA A 75 1.87 -19.86 11.19
CA ALA A 75 2.83 -19.51 10.14
C ALA A 75 4.27 -19.45 10.66
N VAL A 76 4.49 -18.89 11.87
CA VAL A 76 5.82 -18.89 12.51
C VAL A 76 6.31 -20.32 12.72
N GLN A 77 5.46 -21.19 13.29
CA GLN A 77 5.83 -22.59 13.50
C GLN A 77 6.08 -23.33 12.18
N TYR A 78 5.25 -23.09 11.17
CA TYR A 78 5.45 -23.67 9.83
C TYR A 78 6.82 -23.33 9.25
N VAL A 79 7.18 -22.04 9.22
CA VAL A 79 8.47 -21.62 8.66
C VAL A 79 9.63 -22.19 9.47
N ALA A 80 9.53 -22.21 10.80
CA ALA A 80 10.55 -22.80 11.66
C ALA A 80 10.76 -24.29 11.37
N ASP A 81 9.67 -25.05 11.19
CA ASP A 81 9.73 -26.47 10.87
C ASP A 81 10.33 -26.72 9.47
N GLU A 82 9.94 -25.94 8.46
CA GLU A 82 10.52 -26.04 7.11
C GLU A 82 12.02 -25.72 7.13
N MET A 83 12.45 -24.71 7.89
CA MET A 83 13.87 -24.39 8.05
C MET A 83 14.65 -25.51 8.77
N ARG A 84 14.06 -26.15 9.79
CA ARG A 84 14.69 -27.31 10.46
C ARG A 84 14.83 -28.50 9.51
N LYS A 85 13.84 -28.76 8.65
CA LYS A 85 13.90 -29.83 7.63
C LYS A 85 15.03 -29.61 6.62
N LEU A 86 15.38 -28.36 6.34
CA LEU A 86 16.51 -27.99 5.50
C LEU A 86 17.88 -28.12 6.22
N GLY A 87 17.89 -28.49 7.50
CA GLY A 87 19.11 -28.69 8.28
C GLY A 87 19.65 -27.42 8.95
N PHE A 88 18.87 -26.34 9.00
CA PHE A 88 19.28 -25.11 9.68
C PHE A 88 19.11 -25.20 11.20
N GLU A 89 19.98 -24.49 11.94
CA GLU A 89 19.75 -24.20 13.35
C GLU A 89 18.69 -23.08 13.47
N VAL A 90 17.55 -23.41 14.07
CA VAL A 90 16.39 -22.50 14.15
C VAL A 90 16.12 -22.09 15.59
N ARG A 91 16.01 -20.77 15.82
CA ARG A 91 15.63 -20.18 17.11
C ARG A 91 14.44 -19.24 16.91
N LEU A 92 13.41 -19.42 17.73
CA LEU A 92 12.26 -18.51 17.76
C LEU A 92 12.51 -17.39 18.77
N GLN A 93 12.25 -16.15 18.36
CA GLN A 93 12.36 -14.99 19.23
C GLN A 93 10.97 -14.54 19.67
N LYS A 94 10.75 -14.47 20.98
CA LYS A 94 9.48 -14.00 21.54
C LYS A 94 9.41 -12.48 21.40
N LEU A 95 8.32 -11.98 20.83
CA LEU A 95 8.02 -10.55 20.76
C LEU A 95 6.60 -10.24 21.24
N THR A 96 6.43 -9.08 21.86
CA THR A 96 5.11 -8.53 22.20
C THR A 96 4.56 -7.77 21.01
N VAL A 97 3.33 -8.06 20.62
CA VAL A 97 2.68 -7.44 19.47
C VAL A 97 1.31 -6.86 19.85
N PRO A 98 0.85 -5.79 19.18
CA PRO A 98 -0.52 -5.35 19.30
C PRO A 98 -1.47 -6.43 18.76
N HIS A 99 -2.58 -6.65 19.46
CA HIS A 99 -3.63 -7.56 19.04
C HIS A 99 -4.89 -6.76 18.70
N TRP A 100 -5.17 -6.64 17.40
CA TRP A 100 -6.37 -5.99 16.90
C TRP A 100 -7.23 -7.02 16.18
N VAL A 101 -8.47 -7.17 16.64
CA VAL A 101 -9.44 -8.12 16.08
C VAL A 101 -10.51 -7.34 15.34
N ARG A 102 -10.63 -7.59 14.03
CA ARG A 102 -11.69 -7.01 13.22
C ARG A 102 -13.05 -7.56 13.66
N GLY A 103 -13.98 -6.65 13.88
CA GLY A 103 -15.38 -6.95 14.21
C GLY A 103 -16.29 -7.09 12.98
N GLU A 104 -17.59 -6.97 13.22
CA GLU A 104 -18.59 -6.89 12.16
C GLU A 104 -18.60 -5.49 11.55
N GLU A 105 -18.67 -5.42 10.23
CA GLU A 105 -18.61 -4.17 9.47
C GLU A 105 -19.78 -4.12 8.50
N LYS A 106 -20.62 -3.09 8.65
CA LYS A 106 -21.75 -2.80 7.77
C LYS A 106 -21.77 -1.32 7.43
N GLY A 107 -22.23 -1.02 6.23
CA GLY A 107 -22.51 0.36 5.84
C GLY A 107 -23.52 0.42 4.73
N GLU A 108 -24.37 1.44 4.78
CA GLU A 108 -25.45 1.66 3.86
C GLU A 108 -25.62 3.17 3.62
N LEU A 109 -25.99 3.55 2.39
CA LEU A 109 -26.55 4.85 2.12
C LEU A 109 -28.02 4.82 2.52
N VAL A 110 -28.41 5.77 3.37
CA VAL A 110 -29.78 5.87 3.89
C VAL A 110 -30.54 7.05 3.28
N GLU A 111 -29.81 8.03 2.76
CA GLU A 111 -30.42 9.17 2.08
C GLU A 111 -29.51 9.73 0.97
N TRP A 112 -30.10 9.97 -0.20
CA TRP A 112 -29.44 10.57 -1.37
C TRP A 112 -30.45 11.23 -2.32
N GLU A 113 -29.95 12.18 -3.12
CA GLU A 113 -30.77 12.88 -4.12
C GLU A 113 -31.33 11.90 -5.16
N GLY A 114 -32.65 11.91 -5.35
CA GLY A 114 -33.35 11.03 -6.28
C GLY A 114 -33.64 9.62 -5.76
N MET A 115 -33.44 9.35 -4.46
CA MET A 115 -33.83 8.07 -3.86
C MET A 115 -35.35 7.86 -3.88
N ALA A 116 -35.80 6.62 -4.04
CA ALA A 116 -37.16 6.25 -3.71
C ALA A 116 -37.32 6.20 -2.17
N LYS A 117 -38.45 6.74 -1.66
CA LYS A 117 -38.70 6.83 -0.20
C LYS A 117 -38.53 5.46 0.48
N GLY A 118 -37.71 5.42 1.53
CA GLY A 118 -37.45 4.20 2.30
C GLY A 118 -36.44 3.23 1.67
N SER A 119 -35.77 3.61 0.58
CA SER A 119 -34.71 2.80 -0.01
C SER A 119 -33.41 2.93 0.77
N THR A 120 -32.66 1.84 0.89
CA THR A 120 -31.25 1.87 1.32
C THR A 120 -30.36 1.26 0.24
N GLN A 121 -29.10 1.67 0.20
CA GLN A 121 -28.11 1.11 -0.71
C GLN A 121 -26.88 0.63 0.06
N LYS A 122 -26.63 -0.68 0.02
CA LYS A 122 -25.47 -1.29 0.65
C LYS A 122 -24.15 -0.70 0.12
N VAL A 123 -23.25 -0.37 1.03
CA VAL A 123 -21.88 0.05 0.74
C VAL A 123 -20.92 -1.04 1.19
N VAL A 124 -20.10 -1.52 0.27
CA VAL A 124 -19.00 -2.43 0.61
C VAL A 124 -17.88 -1.59 1.22
N LEU A 125 -17.62 -1.81 2.50
CA LEU A 125 -16.58 -1.12 3.26
C LEU A 125 -15.75 -2.12 4.07
N THR A 126 -14.62 -1.64 4.58
CA THR A 126 -13.87 -2.37 5.59
C THR A 126 -13.19 -1.40 6.55
N ALA A 127 -13.09 -1.75 7.83
CA ALA A 127 -12.39 -0.92 8.80
C ALA A 127 -10.89 -0.94 8.52
N LEU A 128 -10.24 0.14 8.91
CA LEU A 128 -8.79 0.21 8.81
C LEU A 128 -8.18 -0.34 10.09
N GLY A 129 -7.00 -0.97 9.96
CA GLY A 129 -6.34 -1.62 11.09
C GLY A 129 -6.10 -0.61 12.22
N GLY A 130 -6.52 -0.94 13.43
CA GLY A 130 -6.48 -0.05 14.59
C GLY A 130 -7.70 0.86 14.76
N SER A 131 -8.69 0.80 13.86
CA SER A 131 -9.94 1.53 14.02
C SER A 131 -10.71 1.08 15.27
N VAL A 132 -11.40 2.03 15.91
CA VAL A 132 -12.28 1.80 17.05
C VAL A 132 -13.69 1.45 16.59
N ALA A 133 -14.45 0.77 17.44
CA ALA A 133 -15.87 0.49 17.16
C ALA A 133 -16.69 1.78 17.06
N THR A 134 -17.76 1.74 16.26
CA THR A 134 -18.87 2.69 16.41
C THR A 134 -19.67 2.37 17.67
N ASP A 135 -20.53 3.28 18.10
CA ASP A 135 -21.52 2.98 19.14
C ASP A 135 -22.38 1.77 18.75
N VAL A 136 -22.92 1.06 19.74
CA VAL A 136 -23.81 -0.10 19.55
C VAL A 136 -25.09 0.25 18.79
N LYS A 137 -25.53 1.51 18.84
CA LYS A 137 -26.66 2.03 18.06
C LYS A 137 -26.29 2.36 16.61
N GLY A 138 -25.04 2.17 16.22
CA GLY A 138 -24.50 2.58 14.94
C GLY A 138 -24.21 4.08 14.85
N LEU A 139 -23.71 4.48 13.68
CA LEU A 139 -23.46 5.87 13.34
C LEU A 139 -24.23 6.22 12.07
N VAL A 140 -25.09 7.24 12.15
CA VAL A 140 -25.70 7.87 10.97
C VAL A 140 -25.24 9.31 10.92
N ALA A 141 -24.59 9.68 9.83
CA ALA A 141 -24.08 11.03 9.64
C ALA A 141 -23.95 11.39 8.16
N GLU A 142 -24.05 12.70 7.87
CA GLU A 142 -23.89 13.22 6.52
C GLU A 142 -22.44 13.02 6.06
N VAL A 143 -22.25 12.74 4.78
CA VAL A 143 -20.94 12.52 4.18
C VAL A 143 -20.44 13.79 3.52
N VAL A 144 -19.28 14.25 3.96
CA VAL A 144 -18.52 15.33 3.30
C VAL A 144 -17.42 14.71 2.47
N VAL A 145 -17.49 14.90 1.15
CA VAL A 145 -16.46 14.40 0.23
C VAL A 145 -15.39 15.47 0.04
N VAL A 146 -14.14 15.11 0.29
CA VAL A 146 -12.97 15.97 0.07
C VAL A 146 -11.94 15.27 -0.81
N ASN A 147 -11.24 16.02 -1.64
CA ASN A 147 -10.25 15.52 -2.60
C ASN A 147 -8.80 15.83 -2.17
N SER A 148 -8.60 16.55 -1.07
CA SER A 148 -7.29 16.78 -0.47
C SER A 148 -7.42 17.20 1.00
N TYR A 149 -6.29 17.21 1.72
CA TYR A 149 -6.23 17.82 3.05
C TYR A 149 -6.43 19.34 3.02
N ASP A 150 -6.01 20.00 1.94
CA ASP A 150 -6.22 21.43 1.79
C ASP A 150 -7.71 21.74 1.64
N GLU A 151 -8.44 20.96 0.83
CA GLU A 151 -9.91 21.10 0.71
C GLU A 151 -10.60 20.89 2.06
N LEU A 152 -10.17 19.89 2.85
CA LEU A 152 -10.68 19.67 4.20
C LEU A 152 -10.47 20.88 5.11
N LYS A 153 -9.28 21.50 5.07
CA LYS A 153 -8.96 22.70 5.85
C LYS A 153 -9.76 23.91 5.37
N THR A 154 -9.93 24.08 4.06
CA THR A 154 -10.70 25.19 3.47
C THR A 154 -12.18 25.12 3.79
N ILE A 155 -12.77 23.92 3.84
CA ILE A 155 -14.18 23.72 4.20
C ILE A 155 -14.45 24.16 5.65
N GLY A 156 -13.46 24.00 6.54
CA GLY A 156 -13.51 24.47 7.92
C GLY A 156 -14.30 23.55 8.87
N ALA A 157 -14.05 23.72 10.18
CA ALA A 157 -14.57 22.86 11.25
C ALA A 157 -16.11 22.78 11.28
N ASP A 158 -16.80 23.90 11.05
CA ASP A 158 -18.26 23.99 11.17
C ASP A 158 -18.99 23.08 10.19
N LYS A 159 -18.40 22.85 9.02
CA LYS A 159 -18.98 22.02 7.97
C LYS A 159 -18.68 20.54 8.12
N ILE A 160 -17.70 20.15 8.93
CA ILE A 160 -17.30 18.75 9.13
C ILE A 160 -17.71 18.18 10.50
N LYS A 161 -18.05 19.03 11.47
CA LYS A 161 -18.41 18.61 12.82
C LYS A 161 -19.63 17.69 12.80
N GLY A 162 -19.47 16.47 13.32
CA GLY A 162 -20.52 15.46 13.37
C GLY A 162 -20.81 14.77 12.03
N LYS A 163 -19.95 14.97 11.02
CA LYS A 163 -20.10 14.39 9.68
C LYS A 163 -19.06 13.29 9.43
N ILE A 164 -19.32 12.44 8.43
CA ILE A 164 -18.37 11.45 7.92
C ILE A 164 -17.56 12.09 6.79
N VAL A 165 -16.25 12.25 7.00
CA VAL A 165 -15.33 12.75 5.99
C VAL A 165 -14.90 11.59 5.07
N LEU A 166 -15.23 11.71 3.78
CA LEU A 166 -14.83 10.79 2.74
C LEU A 166 -13.71 11.40 1.90
N TYR A 167 -12.50 10.85 2.03
CA TYR A 167 -11.39 11.24 1.16
C TYR A 167 -11.49 10.52 -0.19
N ASN A 168 -11.75 11.29 -1.25
CA ASN A 168 -11.87 10.83 -2.63
C ASN A 168 -10.58 11.06 -3.43
N ILE A 169 -9.50 10.46 -2.95
CA ILE A 169 -8.18 10.63 -3.57
C ILE A 169 -8.02 9.64 -4.72
N LYS A 170 -7.64 10.16 -5.88
CA LYS A 170 -7.35 9.31 -7.04
C LYS A 170 -5.95 8.73 -6.93
N PHE A 171 -5.85 7.43 -7.11
CA PHE A 171 -4.55 6.78 -7.30
C PHE A 171 -3.95 7.20 -8.64
N ASP A 172 -2.71 7.70 -8.63
CA ASP A 172 -2.01 8.13 -9.84
C ASP A 172 -1.54 6.90 -10.64
N LYS A 173 -2.43 6.42 -11.52
CA LYS A 173 -2.13 5.29 -12.41
C LYS A 173 -1.00 5.62 -13.37
N ARG A 174 -0.94 6.85 -13.89
CA ARG A 174 0.08 7.26 -14.86
C ARG A 174 1.47 7.19 -14.22
N LEU A 175 1.61 7.64 -12.99
CA LEU A 175 2.86 7.54 -12.24
C LEU A 175 3.22 6.08 -11.94
N ALA A 176 2.23 5.25 -11.59
CA ALA A 176 2.46 3.82 -11.40
C ALA A 176 2.96 3.12 -12.67
N ASP A 177 2.37 3.44 -13.82
CA ASP A 177 2.72 2.90 -15.15
C ASP A 177 4.13 3.35 -15.60
N GLN A 178 4.67 4.41 -15.01
CA GLN A 178 6.04 4.91 -15.24
C GLN A 178 7.09 4.24 -14.33
N ASN A 179 6.81 3.04 -13.82
CA ASN A 179 7.64 2.32 -12.84
C ASN A 179 7.82 3.06 -11.50
N GLN A 180 6.92 3.99 -11.17
CA GLN A 180 6.93 4.74 -9.91
C GLN A 180 5.73 4.37 -9.01
N ALA A 181 5.31 3.09 -9.05
CA ALA A 181 4.17 2.59 -8.27
C ALA A 181 4.32 2.84 -6.75
N GLY A 182 5.54 2.77 -6.21
CA GLY A 182 5.80 3.10 -4.80
C GLY A 182 5.49 4.56 -4.45
N ALA A 183 5.85 5.50 -5.33
CA ALA A 183 5.56 6.92 -5.16
C ALA A 183 4.04 7.19 -5.29
N ALA A 184 3.38 6.60 -6.30
CA ALA A 184 1.94 6.68 -6.47
C ALA A 184 1.17 6.13 -5.25
N TYR A 185 1.64 5.01 -4.69
CA TYR A 185 1.06 4.45 -3.46
C TYR A 185 1.29 5.34 -2.24
N GLY A 186 2.48 5.96 -2.13
CA GLY A 186 2.82 6.89 -1.06
C GLY A 186 1.85 8.09 -0.98
N GLN A 187 1.47 8.65 -2.14
CA GLN A 187 0.53 9.78 -2.23
C GLN A 187 -0.83 9.47 -1.61
N VAL A 188 -1.37 8.26 -1.83
CA VAL A 188 -2.70 7.87 -1.32
C VAL A 188 -2.65 7.29 0.09
N THR A 189 -1.54 6.68 0.49
CA THR A 189 -1.41 6.01 1.80
C THR A 189 -1.43 7.00 2.95
N ALA A 190 -0.98 8.25 2.74
CA ALA A 190 -1.07 9.31 3.73
C ALA A 190 -2.51 9.49 4.27
N TYR A 191 -3.52 9.35 3.42
CA TYR A 191 -4.93 9.45 3.80
C TYR A 191 -5.43 8.26 4.61
N ARG A 192 -4.85 7.07 4.36
CA ARG A 192 -5.11 5.87 5.18
C ARG A 192 -4.38 5.90 6.53
N GLY A 193 -3.22 6.55 6.60
CA GLY A 193 -2.46 6.67 7.85
C GLY A 193 -3.00 7.77 8.75
N ASN A 194 -3.18 8.96 8.18
CA ASN A 194 -3.41 10.19 8.94
C ASN A 194 -4.81 10.78 8.75
N GLY A 195 -5.63 10.27 7.82
CA GLY A 195 -6.94 10.87 7.52
C GLY A 195 -7.87 10.96 8.73
N ALA A 196 -7.85 9.94 9.60
CA ALA A 196 -8.58 9.96 10.86
C ALA A 196 -8.16 11.13 11.76
N ILE A 197 -6.85 11.36 11.85
CA ILE A 197 -6.22 12.36 12.73
C ILE A 197 -6.49 13.75 12.18
N GLU A 198 -6.30 13.96 10.87
CA GLU A 198 -6.56 15.24 10.21
C GLU A 198 -8.03 15.66 10.34
N ALA A 199 -8.96 14.71 10.18
CA ALA A 199 -10.38 14.97 10.36
C ALA A 199 -10.73 15.28 11.84
N ALA A 200 -10.22 14.48 12.78
CA ALA A 200 -10.48 14.66 14.21
C ALA A 200 -9.87 15.96 14.78
N ASN A 201 -8.69 16.36 14.30
CA ASN A 201 -8.04 17.61 14.71
C ASN A 201 -8.83 18.84 14.28
N LEU A 202 -9.47 18.81 13.12
CA LEU A 202 -10.29 19.92 12.63
C LEU A 202 -11.68 19.93 13.28
N ALA A 203 -12.27 18.76 13.53
CA ALA A 203 -13.47 18.65 14.35
C ALA A 203 -13.46 17.35 15.15
N GLN A 204 -13.57 17.46 16.47
CA GLN A 204 -13.49 16.39 17.47
C GLN A 204 -14.45 15.18 17.25
N SER A 205 -15.31 15.22 16.23
CA SER A 205 -16.34 14.21 15.94
C SER A 205 -16.46 13.95 14.43
N ALA A 206 -15.33 13.85 13.74
CA ALA A 206 -15.28 13.46 12.34
C ALA A 206 -14.94 11.98 12.21
N TYR A 207 -15.86 11.21 11.64
CA TYR A 207 -15.62 9.83 11.23
C TYR A 207 -15.02 9.84 9.83
N TRP A 208 -14.24 8.83 9.47
CA TRP A 208 -13.46 8.90 8.23
C TRP A 208 -13.54 7.62 7.39
N CYS A 209 -13.50 7.79 6.07
CA CYS A 209 -13.47 6.70 5.11
C CYS A 209 -12.53 7.08 3.96
N VAL A 210 -11.69 6.14 3.55
CA VAL A 210 -10.87 6.26 2.32
C VAL A 210 -11.46 5.38 1.25
N ARG A 211 -11.74 5.97 0.08
CA ARG A 211 -12.34 5.27 -1.04
C ARG A 211 -11.30 4.79 -2.04
N ARG A 212 -11.63 3.70 -2.75
CA ARG A 212 -10.92 3.28 -3.98
C ARG A 212 -11.51 3.90 -5.27
N ALA A 213 -12.73 4.44 -5.26
CA ALA A 213 -13.34 5.20 -6.38
C ALA A 213 -14.70 5.87 -6.05
N ALA A 214 -14.86 7.21 -6.11
CA ALA A 214 -16.14 7.94 -6.19
C ALA A 214 -16.17 9.02 -7.29
N ARG A 215 -17.38 9.32 -7.79
CA ARG A 215 -17.76 10.68 -8.25
C ARG A 215 -18.42 11.44 -7.09
N LYS A 216 -18.41 12.77 -7.13
CA LYS A 216 -18.98 13.68 -6.12
C LYS A 216 -20.49 13.40 -5.97
N ILE A 217 -20.96 13.06 -4.75
CA ILE A 217 -22.38 12.86 -4.45
C ILE A 217 -22.59 13.35 -3.00
N GLY A 218 -23.58 14.22 -2.78
CA GLY A 218 -24.05 14.56 -1.43
C GLY A 218 -24.88 13.40 -0.88
N LEU A 219 -24.42 12.76 0.19
CA LEU A 219 -24.92 11.47 0.67
C LEU A 219 -24.99 11.44 2.20
N LEU A 220 -25.92 10.68 2.76
CA LEU A 220 -25.91 10.25 4.15
C LEU A 220 -25.55 8.75 4.22
N ILE A 221 -24.57 8.41 5.06
CA ILE A 221 -24.15 7.02 5.31
C ILE A 221 -24.54 6.64 6.74
N GLN A 222 -25.19 5.48 6.87
CA GLN A 222 -25.22 4.71 8.10
C GLN A 222 -24.06 3.70 8.07
N ALA A 223 -23.20 3.74 9.08
CA ALA A 223 -22.12 2.78 9.24
C ALA A 223 -22.18 2.16 10.64
N GLU A 224 -22.04 0.83 10.69
CA GLU A 224 -21.97 0.06 11.92
C GLU A 224 -20.67 -0.74 11.88
N CYS A 225 -19.77 -0.46 12.82
CA CYS A 225 -18.57 -1.25 13.06
C CYS A 225 -18.64 -1.78 14.49
N VAL A 226 -19.12 -3.01 14.66
CA VAL A 226 -19.23 -3.65 15.97
C VAL A 226 -17.94 -4.42 16.23
N MET A 227 -17.00 -3.80 16.95
CA MET A 227 -15.79 -4.50 17.42
C MET A 227 -16.09 -5.22 18.73
N ARG A 228 -15.70 -6.49 18.83
CA ARG A 228 -15.57 -7.15 20.13
C ARG A 228 -14.22 -6.77 20.72
N ARG A 229 -14.20 -6.15 21.91
CA ARG A 229 -12.99 -6.16 22.73
C ARG A 229 -12.70 -7.62 23.08
N ALA A 230 -11.52 -8.10 22.72
CA ALA A 230 -10.94 -9.29 23.33
C ALA A 230 -10.41 -8.91 24.72
#